data_AF-A0A410S187-F1
#
_entry.id   AF-A0A410S187-F1
#
_cell.length_a   1.000
_cell.length_b   1.000
_cell.length_c   1.000
_cell.angle_alpha   90.00
_cell.angle_beta   90.00
_cell.angle_gamma   90.00
#
_symmetry.space_group_name_H-M   'P 1'
#
loop_
_entity.id
_entity.type
_entity.pdbx_description
1 polymer ?
#
loop_
_entity_poly.entity_id
_entity_poly.type
_entity_poly.pdbx_seq_one_letter_code
_entity_poly.pdbx_strand_id
1 'polypeptide(L)'
;MAEVARETPIDAADLPAYAGRLFDGFQARPQVLRLATWYELEHGPSVDIPGPVARNNQHKAAAIAKAQAAPLRSGGRPAAGVARQLHVVNHVRARA
;
A
#
# COMPACT_ATOMS: atom_id res chain seq x y z
N MET A 1 -7.22 -7.61 -6.13
CA MET A 1 -6.10 -6.77 -5.64
C MET A 1 -4.72 -7.30 -6.01
N ALA A 2 -4.46 -8.59 -5.83
CA ALA A 2 -3.10 -9.13 -5.92
C ALA A 2 -2.45 -9.02 -7.30
N GLU A 3 -3.22 -8.96 -8.40
CA GLU A 3 -2.68 -8.86 -9.76
C GLU A 3 -2.06 -7.48 -10.05
N VAL A 4 -2.84 -6.38 -9.94
CA VAL A 4 -2.34 -5.00 -10.05
C VAL A 4 -1.15 -4.76 -9.12
N ALA A 5 -1.22 -5.28 -7.89
CA ALA A 5 -0.15 -5.15 -6.89
C ALA A 5 1.12 -5.98 -7.21
N ARG A 6 1.01 -7.06 -8.00
CA ARG A 6 2.16 -7.85 -8.47
C ARG A 6 2.82 -7.20 -9.68
N GLU A 7 2.01 -6.65 -10.59
CA GLU A 7 2.48 -5.98 -11.80
C GLU A 7 3.03 -4.58 -11.56
N THR A 8 2.71 -3.99 -10.41
CA THR A 8 3.27 -2.71 -9.95
C THR A 8 4.14 -2.94 -8.71
N PRO A 9 5.40 -3.40 -8.88
CA PRO A 9 6.34 -3.48 -7.77
C PRO A 9 6.50 -2.13 -7.06
N ILE A 10 6.70 -2.19 -5.75
CA ILE A 10 6.96 -0.99 -4.95
C ILE A 10 8.28 -0.36 -5.37
N ASP A 11 8.26 0.95 -5.53
CA ASP A 11 9.45 1.78 -5.64
C ASP A 11 9.50 2.71 -4.43
N ALA A 12 10.32 2.35 -3.45
CA ALA A 12 10.47 3.12 -2.22
C ALA A 12 11.32 4.39 -2.41
N ALA A 13 12.02 4.54 -3.53
CA ALA A 13 12.77 5.75 -3.87
C ALA A 13 11.88 6.82 -4.54
N ASP A 14 10.77 6.41 -5.16
CA ASP A 14 9.80 7.30 -5.81
C ASP A 14 8.35 6.86 -5.53
N LEU A 15 7.90 7.10 -4.30
CA LEU A 15 6.53 6.82 -3.89
C LEU A 15 5.47 7.58 -4.71
N PRO A 16 5.66 8.86 -5.11
CA PRO A 16 4.72 9.54 -6.01
C PRO A 16 4.54 8.82 -7.34
N ALA A 17 5.62 8.44 -8.04
CA ALA A 17 5.50 7.73 -9.31
C ALA A 17 4.89 6.34 -9.13
N TYR A 18 5.23 5.64 -8.04
CA TYR A 18 4.61 4.36 -7.70
C TYR A 18 3.09 4.49 -7.49
N ALA A 19 2.63 5.54 -6.81
CA ALA A 19 1.20 5.80 -6.60
C ALA A 19 0.48 6.06 -7.94
N GLY A 20 1.10 6.79 -8.86
CA GLY A 20 0.58 7.01 -10.21
C GLY A 20 0.40 5.70 -10.98
N ARG A 21 1.42 4.82 -10.99
CA ARG A 21 1.33 3.51 -11.66
C ARG A 21 0.23 2.62 -11.06
N LEU A 22 0.06 2.63 -9.74
CA LEU A 22 -1.03 1.92 -9.10
C LEU A 22 -2.40 2.45 -9.53
N PHE A 23 -2.54 3.78 -9.57
CA PHE A 23 -3.77 4.43 -10.01
C PHE A 23 -4.12 4.04 -11.45
N ASP A 24 -3.16 4.13 -12.37
CA ASP A 24 -3.35 3.74 -13.77
C ASP A 24 -3.73 2.26 -13.89
N GLY A 25 -3.07 1.39 -13.12
CA GLY A 25 -3.36 -0.04 -13.07
C GLY A 25 -4.78 -0.36 -12.61
N PHE A 26 -5.32 0.41 -11.66
CA PHE A 26 -6.70 0.28 -11.21
C PHE A 26 -7.71 0.91 -12.16
N GLN A 27 -7.37 2.01 -12.84
CA GLN A 27 -8.20 2.58 -13.89
C GLN A 27 -8.38 1.61 -15.06
N ALA A 28 -7.31 0.89 -15.46
CA ALA A 28 -7.38 -0.12 -16.51
C ALA A 28 -8.22 -1.35 -16.10
N ARG A 29 -8.36 -1.62 -14.80
CA ARG A 29 -9.03 -2.82 -14.26
C ARG A 29 -9.94 -2.49 -13.08
N PRO A 30 -11.01 -1.71 -13.30
CA PRO A 30 -11.84 -1.20 -12.21
C PRO A 30 -12.59 -2.31 -11.45
N GLN A 31 -12.81 -3.47 -12.06
CA GLN A 31 -13.37 -4.66 -11.40
C GLN A 31 -12.55 -5.13 -10.19
N VAL A 32 -11.23 -4.88 -10.19
CA VAL A 32 -10.34 -5.32 -9.12
C VAL A 32 -10.65 -4.58 -7.81
N LEU A 33 -10.90 -3.26 -7.87
CA LEU A 33 -11.35 -2.46 -6.73
C LEU A 33 -12.76 -2.86 -6.30
N ARG A 34 -13.69 -2.99 -7.25
CA ARG A 34 -15.07 -3.36 -6.93
C ARG A 34 -15.17 -4.69 -6.18
N LEU A 35 -14.46 -5.73 -6.64
CA LEU A 35 -14.48 -7.04 -5.99
C LEU A 35 -13.86 -7.01 -4.59
N ALA A 36 -12.82 -6.20 -4.37
CA ALA A 36 -12.24 -6.05 -3.04
C ALA A 36 -13.20 -5.33 -2.09
N THR A 37 -13.86 -4.27 -2.57
CA THR A 37 -14.89 -3.57 -1.80
C THR A 37 -16.06 -4.50 -1.47
N TRP A 38 -16.53 -5.30 -2.43
CA TRP A 38 -17.58 -6.29 -2.17
C TRP A 38 -17.16 -7.32 -1.12
N TYR A 39 -15.94 -7.85 -1.24
CA TYR A 39 -15.40 -8.78 -0.26
C TYR A 39 -15.39 -8.19 1.17
N GLU A 40 -14.98 -6.93 1.32
CA GLU A 40 -15.01 -6.22 2.61
C GLU A 40 -16.44 -6.03 3.13
N LEU A 41 -17.40 -5.71 2.26
CA LEU A 41 -18.81 -5.55 2.64
C LEU A 41 -19.45 -6.86 3.10
N GLU A 42 -19.13 -7.98 2.44
CA GLU A 42 -19.69 -9.29 2.76
C GLU A 42 -19.18 -9.84 4.09
N HIS A 43 -17.91 -9.57 4.42
CA HIS A 43 -17.26 -10.17 5.59
C HIS A 43 -17.13 -9.22 6.78
N GLY A 44 -17.39 -7.92 6.57
CA GLY A 44 -17.27 -6.89 7.57
C GLY A 44 -15.82 -6.56 7.96
N PRO A 45 -15.64 -5.54 8.82
CA PRO A 45 -14.31 -5.00 9.16
C PRO A 45 -13.46 -5.93 10.03
N SER A 46 -14.05 -7.00 10.58
CA SER A 46 -13.37 -7.97 11.44
C SER A 46 -12.76 -9.14 10.67
N VAL A 47 -12.85 -9.16 9.34
CA VAL A 47 -12.26 -10.24 8.55
C VAL A 47 -10.75 -10.10 8.47
N ASP A 48 -10.03 -11.21 8.64
CA ASP A 48 -8.60 -11.24 8.45
C ASP A 48 -8.24 -10.92 7.00
N ILE A 49 -7.24 -10.06 6.82
CA ILE A 49 -6.67 -9.78 5.50
C ILE A 49 -6.09 -11.09 4.94
N PRO A 50 -6.42 -11.47 3.69
CA PRO A 50 -5.86 -12.67 3.09
C PRO A 50 -4.34 -12.70 3.19
N GLY A 51 -3.79 -13.81 3.69
CA GLY A 51 -2.36 -13.93 4.01
C GLY A 51 -1.38 -13.45 2.91
N PRO A 52 -1.61 -13.72 1.61
CA PRO A 52 -0.77 -13.17 0.55
C PRO A 52 -0.77 -11.64 0.46
N VAL A 53 -1.92 -11.00 0.71
CA VAL A 53 -2.06 -9.54 0.75
C VAL A 53 -1.34 -8.98 1.97
N ALA A 54 -1.52 -9.60 3.13
CA ALA A 54 -0.81 -9.20 4.35
C ALA A 54 0.71 -9.25 4.18
N ARG A 55 1.25 -10.34 3.61
CA ARG A 55 2.70 -10.46 3.31
C ARG A 55 3.19 -9.41 2.31
N ASN A 56 2.41 -9.11 1.27
CA ASN A 56 2.76 -8.07 0.31
C ASN A 56 2.82 -6.68 0.97
N ASN A 57 1.87 -6.37 1.85
CA ASN A 57 1.85 -5.12 2.60
C ASN A 57 3.03 -5.01 3.57
N GLN A 58 3.38 -6.10 4.25
CA GLN A 58 4.56 -6.17 5.11
C GLN A 58 5.86 -5.92 4.33
N HIS A 59 6.01 -6.54 3.16
CA HIS A 59 7.16 -6.31 2.27
C HIS A 59 7.27 -4.84 1.85
N LYS A 60 6.15 -4.22 1.45
CA LYS A 60 6.09 -2.80 1.08
C LYS A 60 6.47 -1.88 2.26
N ALA A 61 5.93 -2.15 3.44
CA ALA A 61 6.25 -1.38 4.65
C ALA A 61 7.73 -1.48 5.02
N ALA A 62 8.33 -2.67 4.94
CA ALA A 62 9.75 -2.87 5.18
C ALA A 62 10.64 -2.11 4.17
N ALA A 63 10.25 -2.11 2.88
CA ALA A 63 10.97 -1.35 1.85
C ALA A 63 10.94 0.16 2.11
N ILE A 64 9.79 0.70 2.51
CA ILE A 64 9.62 2.12 2.86
C ILE A 64 10.48 2.46 4.10
N ALA A 65 10.40 1.65 5.15
CA ALA A 65 11.19 1.87 6.37
C ALA A 65 12.69 1.87 6.08
N LYS A 66 13.16 0.95 5.23
CA LYS A 66 14.55 0.91 4.78
C LYS A 66 14.95 2.19 4.03
N ALA A 67 14.10 2.68 3.13
CA ALA A 67 14.37 3.91 2.39
C ALA A 67 14.40 5.15 3.29
N GLN A 68 13.54 5.20 4.31
CA GLN A 68 13.50 6.28 5.30
C GLN A 68 14.74 6.29 6.22
N ALA A 69 15.31 5.13 6.52
CA ALA A 69 16.54 5.01 7.31
C ALA A 69 17.81 5.36 6.52
N ALA A 70 17.73 5.48 5.19
CA ALA A 70 18.87 5.83 4.35
C ALA A 70 19.23 7.33 4.53
N PRO A 71 20.52 7.70 4.48
CA PRO A 71 20.93 9.10 4.54
C PRO A 71 20.23 9.93 3.44
N LEU A 72 19.70 11.09 3.82
CA LEU A 72 19.08 12.02 2.88
C LEU A 72 20.10 12.37 1.78
N ARG A 73 19.78 12.04 0.53
CA ARG A 73 20.56 12.52 -0.62
C ARG A 73 20.40 14.03 -0.71
N SER A 74 21.51 14.75 -0.77
CA SER A 74 21.55 16.21 -0.94
C SER A 74 20.72 16.62 -2.16
N GLY A 75 19.67 17.41 -1.94
CA GLY A 75 18.77 17.93 -2.98
C GLY A 75 17.40 17.25 -3.07
N GLY A 76 17.17 16.15 -2.34
CA GLY A 76 15.84 15.51 -2.28
C GLY A 76 14.99 16.08 -1.15
N ARG A 77 13.73 16.45 -1.44
CA ARG A 77 12.72 16.63 -0.37
C ARG A 77 12.70 15.33 0.46
N PRO A 78 12.70 15.39 1.80
CA PRO A 78 12.58 14.19 2.60
C PRO A 78 11.33 13.41 2.17
N ALA A 79 11.38 12.08 2.25
CA ALA A 79 10.22 11.20 2.10
C ALA A 79 9.17 11.40 3.22
N ALA A 80 9.06 12.62 3.76
CA ALA A 80 8.08 13.09 4.73
C ALA A 80 6.72 13.42 4.09
N GLY A 81 6.52 13.14 2.80
CA GLY A 81 5.33 13.54 2.05
C GLY A 81 4.23 12.48 1.88
N VAL A 82 4.42 11.21 2.25
CA VAL A 82 3.40 10.16 2.02
C VAL A 82 3.02 9.40 3.30
N ALA A 83 3.41 9.90 4.48
CA ALA A 83 3.01 9.31 5.76
C ALA A 83 1.53 9.54 6.13
N ARG A 84 0.70 10.10 5.23
CA ARG A 84 -0.73 10.37 5.49
C ARG A 84 -1.67 9.74 4.46
N GLN A 85 -1.26 8.64 3.82
CA GLN A 85 -2.14 7.82 2.98
C GLN A 85 -1.85 6.32 3.16
N LEU A 86 -1.79 5.87 4.42
CA LEU A 86 -1.85 4.45 4.78
C LEU A 86 -2.85 4.23 5.93
N HIS A 87 -3.97 4.96 5.91
CA HIS A 87 -5.08 4.80 6.85
C HIS A 87 -6.15 3.82 6.34
N VAL A 88 -5.74 2.74 5.68
CA VAL A 88 -6.66 1.67 5.26
C VAL A 88 -6.28 0.30 5.85
N VAL A 89 -5.19 0.17 6.63
CA VAL A 89 -4.79 -1.14 7.21
C VAL A 89 -4.24 -1.05 8.65
N ASN A 90 -4.67 -0.10 9.48
CA ASN A 90 -4.24 -0.08 10.90
C ASN A 90 -5.33 0.46 11.84
N HIS A 91 -6.45 -0.26 11.94
CA HIS A 91 -7.35 -0.16 13.08
C HIS A 91 -7.48 -1.52 13.73
N VAL A 92 -6.50 -1.90 14.57
CA VAL A 92 -6.64 -2.65 15.84
C VAL A 92 -5.22 -2.80 16.42
N ARG A 93 -4.82 -1.89 17.31
CA ARG A 93 -3.87 -2.13 18.45
C ARG A 93 -3.64 -0.86 19.29
N ALA A 94 -4.71 -0.12 19.57
CA ALA A 94 -4.69 0.94 20.57
C ALA A 94 -6.04 0.98 21.29
N ARG A 95 -6.35 -0.12 22.00
CA ARG A 95 -7.31 -0.26 23.12
C ARG A 95 -7.54 -1.76 23.34
N ALA A 96 -6.59 -2.37 24.04
CA ALA A 96 -6.78 -3.57 24.84
C ALA A 96 -5.96 -3.36 26.11
#